data_AF-B5GAQ6-F1
#
_entry.id   AF-B5GAQ6-F1
#
_cell.length_a   1.000
_cell.length_b   1.000
_cell.length_c   1.000
_cell.angle_alpha   90.00
_cell.angle_beta   90.00
_cell.angle_gamma   90.00
#
_symmetry.space_group_name_H-M   'P 1'
#
loop_
_entity.id
_entity.type
_entity.pdbx_description
1 polymer ?
#
loop_
_entity_poly.entity_id
_entity_poly.type
_entity_poly.pdbx_seq_one_letter_code
_entity_poly.pdbx_strand_id
1 'polypeptide(L)'
;MAQTRQLSGNALLRSVRENLAMYRDAIEPSGKGIAVVRFTPTDSDSPEWVRRMEASRVSANQKVKAFSYLGFTVDHLVLPGTVSAAEFADRIDAFNADDHIRAIIVQFPPPARLTPLVQRLEQIKDIDGLLEDRSPHRACATADGISRVVIPVAEEASIAVVGARGFVGRGVVRLLKDHGLDVIPLDIGDDLRRAAHADIVVSTAGKPHILTPDHIKPHHRLVVDSGFTPLPDGTVAGDIHPAATYIPQNITPVPGGVGPIEMAVLMDRIIRQEADPELTPWTCPQAMFLPRTHFVETASHPGPTGRARQPLAQPKPPPQRGHDHGRDDGRTR
;
A
#
# COMPACT_ATOMS: atom_id res chain seq x y z
N MET A 1 0.29 -6.80 -23.05
CA MET A 1 0.78 -6.42 -21.71
C MET A 1 -0.20 -6.97 -20.70
N ALA A 2 0.26 -7.66 -19.65
CA ALA A 2 -0.62 -8.07 -18.57
C ALA A 2 -1.19 -6.82 -17.90
N GLN A 3 -2.50 -6.78 -17.67
CA GLN A 3 -3.16 -5.66 -17.01
C GLN A 3 -2.75 -5.61 -15.53
N THR A 4 -2.39 -4.43 -15.01
CA THR A 4 -2.15 -4.23 -13.57
C THR A 4 -3.36 -4.65 -12.76
N ARG A 5 -3.15 -5.49 -11.77
CA ARG A 5 -4.21 -5.95 -10.87
C ARG A 5 -4.33 -5.01 -9.68
N GLN A 6 -5.56 -4.67 -9.32
CA GLN A 6 -5.83 -3.86 -8.14
C GLN A 6 -6.02 -4.74 -6.90
N LEU A 7 -5.22 -4.50 -5.87
CA LEU A 7 -5.39 -5.10 -4.55
C LEU A 7 -6.42 -4.27 -3.78
N SER A 8 -7.68 -4.67 -3.88
CA SER A 8 -8.80 -3.94 -3.28
C SER A 8 -8.85 -4.13 -1.77
N GLY A 9 -8.51 -3.07 -1.03
CA GLY A 9 -8.68 -3.05 0.43
C GLY A 9 -10.14 -3.16 0.86
N ASN A 10 -11.08 -2.64 0.07
CA ASN A 10 -12.52 -2.81 0.33
C ASN A 10 -12.96 -4.29 0.30
N ALA A 11 -12.43 -5.07 -0.66
CA ALA A 11 -12.71 -6.50 -0.73
C ALA A 11 -12.09 -7.25 0.46
N LEU A 12 -10.85 -6.90 0.83
CA LEU A 12 -10.18 -7.44 2.00
C LEU A 12 -10.95 -7.13 3.28
N LEU A 13 -11.33 -5.88 3.51
CA LEU A 13 -12.11 -5.46 4.67
C LEU A 13 -13.46 -6.20 4.74
N ARG A 14 -14.12 -6.43 3.60
CA ARG A 14 -15.36 -7.21 3.57
C ARG A 14 -15.13 -8.65 4.06
N SER A 15 -14.10 -9.32 3.54
CA SER A 15 -13.77 -10.69 3.96
C SER A 15 -13.40 -10.75 5.45
N VAL A 16 -12.61 -9.79 5.94
CA VAL A 16 -12.27 -9.71 7.38
C VAL A 16 -13.54 -9.48 8.22
N ARG A 17 -14.44 -8.60 7.79
CA ARG A 17 -15.72 -8.38 8.48
C ARG A 17 -16.56 -9.65 8.56
N GLU A 18 -16.68 -10.38 7.47
CA GLU A 18 -17.43 -11.64 7.43
C GLU A 18 -16.84 -12.68 8.38
N ASN A 19 -15.51 -12.81 8.41
CA ASN A 19 -14.82 -13.73 9.32
C ASN A 19 -14.99 -13.34 10.79
N LEU A 20 -14.99 -12.04 11.10
CA LEU A 20 -15.13 -11.54 12.47
C LEU A 20 -16.59 -11.45 12.93
N ALA A 21 -17.58 -11.66 12.05
CA ALA A 21 -18.99 -11.51 12.37
C ALA A 21 -19.45 -12.48 13.48
N MET A 22 -18.83 -13.65 13.59
CA MET A 22 -19.14 -14.65 14.62
C MET A 22 -18.90 -14.16 16.06
N TYR A 23 -18.02 -13.17 16.26
CA TYR A 23 -17.74 -12.63 17.59
C TYR A 23 -18.78 -11.62 18.07
N ARG A 24 -19.67 -11.16 17.19
CA ARG A 24 -20.68 -10.14 17.51
C ARG A 24 -21.57 -10.58 18.67
N ASP A 25 -22.02 -11.84 18.67
CA ASP A 25 -22.93 -12.37 19.68
C ASP A 25 -22.27 -12.46 21.07
N ALA A 26 -20.94 -12.50 21.14
CA ALA A 26 -20.19 -12.41 22.40
C ALA A 26 -19.96 -10.94 22.84
N ILE A 27 -19.77 -10.03 21.88
CA ILE A 27 -19.41 -8.63 22.15
C ILE A 27 -20.63 -7.79 22.49
N GLU A 28 -21.71 -7.88 21.72
CA GLU A 28 -22.89 -7.01 21.86
C GLU A 28 -23.50 -7.07 23.29
N PRO A 29 -23.68 -8.24 23.92
CA PRO A 29 -24.19 -8.32 25.29
C PRO A 29 -23.21 -7.79 26.35
N SER A 30 -21.91 -7.70 26.04
CA SER A 30 -20.89 -7.25 27.00
C SER A 30 -20.97 -5.75 27.30
N GLY A 31 -21.64 -4.97 26.45
CA GLY A 31 -21.74 -3.51 26.58
C GLY A 31 -20.41 -2.76 26.39
N LYS A 32 -19.36 -3.45 25.94
CA LYS A 32 -18.04 -2.87 25.68
C LYS A 32 -18.12 -1.82 24.57
N GLY A 33 -17.37 -0.75 24.74
CA GLY A 33 -17.38 0.42 23.88
C GLY A 33 -16.01 0.82 23.35
N ILE A 34 -16.03 1.67 22.32
CA ILE A 34 -14.85 2.25 21.70
C ILE A 34 -15.06 3.75 21.55
N ALA A 35 -14.10 4.55 21.98
CA ALA A 35 -14.11 5.99 21.77
C ALA A 35 -13.40 6.33 20.45
N VAL A 36 -14.06 7.12 19.60
CA VAL A 36 -13.48 7.66 18.36
C VAL A 36 -13.54 9.18 18.44
N VAL A 37 -12.39 9.81 18.64
CA VAL A 37 -12.25 11.26 18.81
C VAL A 37 -11.77 11.89 17.52
N ARG A 38 -12.48 12.91 17.04
CA ARG A 38 -12.06 13.73 15.89
C ARG A 38 -12.28 15.22 16.13
N PHE A 39 -11.68 16.03 15.26
CA PHE A 39 -11.76 17.49 15.34
C PHE A 39 -12.51 18.07 14.14
N THR A 40 -13.18 19.20 14.34
CA THR A 40 -13.72 20.02 13.25
C THR A 40 -12.76 21.16 12.92
N PRO A 41 -12.71 21.61 11.66
CA PRO A 41 -11.97 22.82 11.33
C PRO A 41 -12.61 24.05 11.98
N THR A 42 -11.85 25.14 11.99
CA THR A 42 -12.24 26.48 12.40
C THR A 42 -12.30 27.40 11.18
N ASP A 43 -13.01 28.52 11.28
CA ASP A 43 -13.15 29.48 10.16
C ASP A 43 -11.80 30.10 9.73
N SER A 44 -10.80 30.07 10.62
CA SER A 44 -9.45 30.56 10.36
C SER A 44 -8.51 29.52 9.74
N ASP A 45 -8.94 28.26 9.61
CA ASP A 45 -8.09 27.20 9.11
C ASP A 45 -7.85 27.30 7.61
N SER A 46 -6.66 26.87 7.18
CA SER A 46 -6.33 26.86 5.75
C SER A 46 -7.22 25.87 4.99
N PRO A 47 -7.51 26.11 3.69
CA PRO A 47 -8.28 25.17 2.88
C PRO A 47 -7.69 23.75 2.85
N GLU A 48 -6.36 23.62 2.95
CA GLU A 48 -5.69 22.32 3.06
C GLU A 48 -6.05 21.61 4.36
N TRP A 49 -6.04 22.33 5.48
CA TRP A 49 -6.41 21.77 6.77
C TRP A 49 -7.88 21.34 6.80
N VAL A 50 -8.79 22.16 6.26
CA VAL A 50 -10.22 21.82 6.12
C VAL A 50 -10.39 20.50 5.36
N ARG A 51 -9.66 20.32 4.25
CA ARG A 51 -9.67 19.07 3.48
C ARG A 51 -9.16 17.87 4.29
N ARG A 52 -8.09 18.04 5.07
CA ARG A 52 -7.61 16.98 5.98
C ARG A 52 -8.64 16.61 7.05
N MET A 53 -9.37 17.58 7.60
CA MET A 53 -10.44 17.31 8.56
C MET A 53 -11.61 16.56 7.93
N GLU A 54 -11.91 16.82 6.65
CA GLU A 54 -12.93 16.07 5.92
C GLU A 54 -12.50 14.61 5.69
N ALA A 55 -11.24 14.36 5.32
CA ALA A 55 -10.68 13.00 5.26
C ALA A 55 -10.79 12.26 6.61
N SER A 56 -10.44 12.95 7.69
CA SER A 56 -10.57 12.45 9.07
C SER A 56 -12.03 12.10 9.42
N ARG A 57 -13.00 12.93 9.02
CA ARG A 57 -14.44 12.68 9.19
C ARG A 57 -14.89 11.41 8.46
N VAL A 58 -14.47 11.21 7.21
CA VAL A 58 -14.81 10.02 6.43
C VAL A 58 -14.24 8.76 7.08
N SER A 59 -12.96 8.77 7.47
CA SER A 59 -12.32 7.67 8.19
C SER A 59 -13.01 7.38 9.53
N ALA A 60 -13.35 8.41 10.31
CA ALA A 60 -14.01 8.24 11.60
C ALA A 60 -15.38 7.56 11.44
N ASN A 61 -16.16 7.97 10.44
CA ASN A 61 -17.45 7.35 10.13
C ASN A 61 -17.29 5.87 9.71
N GLN A 62 -16.19 5.51 9.03
CA GLN A 62 -15.89 4.12 8.70
C GLN A 62 -15.57 3.32 9.98
N LYS A 63 -14.75 3.89 10.89
CA LYS A 63 -14.44 3.29 12.20
C LYS A 63 -15.69 3.04 13.03
N VAL A 64 -16.58 4.04 13.13
CA VAL A 64 -17.89 3.88 13.80
C VAL A 64 -18.68 2.71 13.21
N LYS A 65 -18.86 2.68 11.88
CA LYS A 65 -19.61 1.60 11.22
C LYS A 65 -18.98 0.22 11.42
N ALA A 66 -17.65 0.12 11.39
CA ALA A 66 -16.93 -1.14 11.52
C ALA A 66 -17.03 -1.71 12.95
N PHE A 67 -16.87 -0.87 13.97
CA PHE A 67 -16.97 -1.31 15.35
C PHE A 67 -18.41 -1.61 15.78
N SER A 68 -19.38 -0.77 15.36
CA SER A 68 -20.79 -1.09 15.59
C SER A 68 -21.21 -2.38 14.89
N TYR A 69 -20.64 -2.70 13.72
CA TYR A 69 -20.88 -3.96 13.05
C TYR A 69 -20.40 -5.18 13.86
N LEU A 70 -19.34 -5.04 14.66
CA LEU A 70 -18.86 -6.08 15.59
C LEU A 70 -19.62 -6.12 16.91
N GLY A 71 -20.61 -5.24 17.13
CA GLY A 71 -21.40 -5.20 18.37
C GLY A 71 -20.87 -4.26 19.44
N PHE A 72 -19.80 -3.50 19.19
CA PHE A 72 -19.32 -2.49 20.15
C PHE A 72 -20.23 -1.26 20.16
N THR A 73 -20.45 -0.68 21.34
CA THR A 73 -20.94 0.70 21.44
C THR A 73 -19.82 1.65 20.97
N VAL A 74 -20.17 2.74 20.29
CA VAL A 74 -19.15 3.68 19.81
C VAL A 74 -19.48 5.08 20.29
N ASP A 75 -18.61 5.63 21.13
CA ASP A 75 -18.66 7.04 21.49
C ASP A 75 -17.89 7.85 20.44
N HIS A 76 -18.64 8.46 19.52
CA HIS A 76 -18.08 9.30 18.46
C HIS A 76 -18.00 10.75 18.93
N LEU A 77 -16.89 11.09 19.59
CA LEU A 77 -16.63 12.43 20.12
C LEU A 77 -16.09 13.37 19.03
N VAL A 78 -16.81 14.47 18.81
CA VAL A 78 -16.45 15.50 17.84
C VAL A 78 -16.13 16.79 18.57
N LEU A 79 -14.84 17.12 18.63
CA LEU A 79 -14.35 18.32 19.32
C LEU A 79 -14.13 19.47 18.33
N PRO A 80 -14.37 20.72 18.73
CA PRO A 80 -13.98 21.86 17.91
C PRO A 80 -12.46 21.94 17.80
N GLY A 81 -11.94 22.41 16.66
CA GLY A 81 -10.50 22.65 16.48
C GLY A 81 -9.91 23.64 17.50
N THR A 82 -10.76 24.42 18.18
CA THR A 82 -10.43 25.36 19.27
C THR A 82 -10.45 24.76 20.68
N VAL A 83 -10.81 23.48 20.86
CA VAL A 83 -10.91 22.84 22.19
C VAL A 83 -9.67 23.06 23.05
N SER A 84 -9.83 23.34 24.34
CA SER A 84 -8.68 23.61 25.20
C SER A 84 -7.83 22.35 25.44
N ALA A 85 -6.55 22.53 25.77
CA ALA A 85 -5.68 21.42 26.14
C ALA A 85 -6.19 20.69 27.40
N ALA A 86 -6.69 21.43 28.38
CA ALA A 86 -7.29 20.88 29.60
C ALA A 86 -8.53 20.05 29.27
N GLU A 87 -9.47 20.60 28.50
CA GLU A 87 -10.68 19.88 28.13
C GLU A 87 -10.37 18.62 27.33
N PHE A 88 -9.45 18.67 26.35
CA PHE A 88 -9.04 17.47 25.62
C PHE A 88 -8.40 16.42 26.54
N ALA A 89 -7.52 16.84 27.47
CA ALA A 89 -6.92 15.93 28.44
C ALA A 89 -7.98 15.29 29.35
N ASP A 90 -8.94 16.06 29.85
CA ASP A 90 -10.03 15.56 30.70
C ASP A 90 -10.89 14.52 29.96
N ARG A 91 -11.14 14.72 28.65
CA ARG A 91 -11.86 13.72 27.83
C ARG A 91 -11.07 12.42 27.68
N ILE A 92 -9.78 12.51 27.41
CA ILE A 92 -8.92 11.33 27.30
C ILE A 92 -8.83 10.60 28.65
N ASP A 93 -8.66 11.33 29.75
CA ASP A 93 -8.60 10.76 31.10
C ASP A 93 -9.92 10.09 31.48
N ALA A 94 -11.06 10.67 31.12
CA ALA A 94 -12.37 10.06 31.33
C ALA A 94 -12.51 8.74 30.56
N PHE A 95 -12.12 8.70 29.28
CA PHE A 95 -12.13 7.45 28.50
C PHE A 95 -11.15 6.41 29.02
N ASN A 96 -10.00 6.83 29.55
CA ASN A 96 -9.05 5.92 30.20
C ASN A 96 -9.64 5.29 31.46
N ALA A 97 -10.35 6.08 32.28
CA ALA A 97 -10.95 5.62 33.53
C ALA A 97 -12.24 4.78 33.35
N ASP A 98 -12.89 4.86 32.18
CA ASP A 98 -14.10 4.09 31.90
C ASP A 98 -13.78 2.65 31.47
N ASP A 99 -14.09 1.68 32.32
CA ASP A 99 -13.87 0.25 32.08
C ASP A 99 -14.73 -0.30 30.92
N HIS A 100 -15.84 0.37 30.57
CA HIS A 100 -16.62 0.01 29.39
C HIS A 100 -15.89 0.38 28.10
N ILE A 101 -15.08 1.45 28.10
CA ILE A 101 -14.29 1.84 26.94
C ILE A 101 -13.03 0.98 26.85
N ARG A 102 -12.99 0.12 25.84
CA ARG A 102 -11.91 -0.86 25.62
C ARG A 102 -10.83 -0.37 24.67
N ALA A 103 -11.14 0.63 23.85
CA ALA A 103 -10.19 1.26 22.95
C ALA A 103 -10.53 2.74 22.73
N ILE A 104 -9.49 3.52 22.47
CA ILE A 104 -9.59 4.94 22.17
C ILE A 104 -8.81 5.23 20.90
N ILE A 105 -9.47 5.82 19.91
CA ILE A 105 -8.86 6.24 18.66
C ILE A 105 -8.94 7.76 18.57
N VAL A 106 -7.79 8.42 18.53
CA VAL A 106 -7.69 9.85 18.23
C VAL A 106 -7.33 10.01 16.76
N GLN A 107 -8.25 10.57 15.97
CA GLN A 107 -8.04 10.73 14.54
C GLN A 107 -6.93 11.73 14.24
N PHE A 108 -6.01 11.34 13.36
CA PHE A 108 -4.91 12.18 12.92
C PHE A 108 -5.22 12.99 11.66
N PRO A 109 -4.66 14.20 11.53
CA PRO A 109 -3.88 14.90 12.56
C PRO A 109 -4.78 15.59 13.60
N PRO A 110 -4.51 15.46 14.92
CA PRO A 110 -5.09 16.39 15.89
C PRO A 110 -4.50 17.79 15.68
N PRO A 111 -5.14 18.86 16.18
CA PRO A 111 -4.51 20.17 16.23
C PRO A 111 -3.12 20.08 16.90
N ALA A 112 -2.13 20.79 16.36
CA ALA A 112 -0.72 20.62 16.75
C ALA A 112 -0.49 20.75 18.27
N ARG A 113 -1.16 21.71 18.92
CA ARG A 113 -1.09 21.92 20.38
C ARG A 113 -1.57 20.73 21.22
N LEU A 114 -2.42 19.87 20.66
CA LEU A 114 -3.01 18.71 21.32
C LEU A 114 -2.24 17.41 21.02
N THR A 115 -1.35 17.41 20.02
CA THR A 115 -0.57 16.22 19.65
C THR A 115 0.20 15.61 20.84
N PRO A 116 0.86 16.40 21.72
CA PRO A 116 1.54 15.84 22.88
C PRO A 116 0.60 15.13 23.87
N LEU A 117 -0.68 15.52 23.91
CA LEU A 117 -1.66 14.95 24.83
C LEU A 117 -2.18 13.58 24.38
N VAL A 118 -1.94 13.16 23.13
CA VAL A 118 -2.21 11.78 22.69
C VAL A 118 -1.41 10.77 23.51
N GLN A 119 -0.25 11.16 24.06
CA GLN A 119 0.54 10.32 24.95
C GLN A 119 -0.16 10.01 26.29
N ARG A 120 -1.29 10.64 26.60
CA ARG A 120 -2.09 10.32 27.79
C ARG A 120 -2.92 9.05 27.63
N LEU A 121 -3.06 8.51 26.42
CA LEU A 121 -3.80 7.26 26.22
C LEU A 121 -3.21 6.14 27.08
N GLU A 122 -4.11 5.36 27.70
CA GLU A 122 -3.73 4.10 28.35
C GLU A 122 -3.22 3.11 27.30
N GLN A 123 -2.11 2.44 27.61
CA GLN A 123 -1.43 1.57 26.63
C GLN A 123 -2.36 0.48 26.12
N ILE A 124 -3.10 -0.16 27.01
CA ILE A 124 -4.04 -1.24 26.66
C ILE A 124 -5.24 -0.77 25.82
N LYS A 125 -5.52 0.54 25.77
CA LYS A 125 -6.60 1.11 24.95
C LYS A 125 -6.11 1.67 23.61
N ASP A 126 -4.80 1.66 23.35
CA ASP A 126 -4.19 2.15 22.10
C ASP A 126 -4.15 1.08 21.01
N ILE A 127 -5.31 0.75 20.44
CA ILE A 127 -5.40 -0.22 19.34
C ILE A 127 -4.87 0.32 18.00
N ASP A 128 -4.75 1.65 17.85
CA ASP A 128 -4.26 2.30 16.62
C ASP A 128 -2.73 2.41 16.60
N GLY A 129 -2.05 2.16 17.73
CA GLY A 129 -0.60 2.13 17.82
C GLY A 129 0.05 3.52 17.80
N LEU A 130 -0.60 4.50 18.44
CA LEU A 130 -0.19 5.90 18.47
C LEU A 130 0.89 6.18 19.53
N LEU A 131 1.07 5.29 20.50
CA LEU A 131 2.01 5.46 21.60
C LEU A 131 3.44 4.97 21.29
N GLU A 132 3.74 4.65 20.03
CA GLU A 132 5.03 4.14 19.56
C GLU A 132 5.53 2.99 20.46
N ASP A 133 6.67 3.14 21.15
CA ASP A 133 7.27 2.07 21.95
C ASP A 133 6.48 1.70 23.21
N ARG A 134 5.53 2.54 23.66
CA ARG A 134 4.61 2.20 24.76
C ARG A 134 3.35 1.49 24.28
N SER A 135 3.11 1.42 22.97
CA SER A 135 1.94 0.74 22.46
C SER A 135 2.10 -0.79 22.65
N PRO A 136 1.00 -1.52 22.92
CA PRO A 136 1.00 -2.99 22.85
C PRO A 136 1.28 -3.48 21.41
N HIS A 137 1.14 -2.62 20.42
CA HIS A 137 1.39 -2.93 19.02
C HIS A 137 2.73 -2.38 18.55
N ARG A 138 3.44 -3.17 17.74
CA ARG A 138 4.78 -2.84 17.22
C ARG A 138 4.80 -1.61 16.29
N ALA A 139 3.65 -1.27 15.69
CA ALA A 139 3.46 -0.11 14.83
C ALA A 139 1.98 0.28 14.77
N CYS A 140 1.72 1.45 14.20
CA CYS A 140 0.35 1.90 13.96
C CYS A 140 -0.43 0.97 13.02
N ALA A 141 -1.76 1.02 13.08
CA ALA A 141 -2.62 0.10 12.33
C ALA A 141 -2.39 0.18 10.80
N THR A 142 -2.13 1.39 10.27
CA THR A 142 -1.79 1.59 8.85
C THR A 142 -0.50 0.87 8.46
N ALA A 143 0.56 1.01 9.27
CA ALA A 143 1.86 0.38 9.00
C ALA A 143 1.78 -1.15 9.10
N ASP A 144 1.07 -1.66 10.10
CA ASP A 144 0.77 -3.10 10.25
C ASP A 144 0.01 -3.62 9.01
N GLY A 145 -1.04 -2.90 8.59
CA GLY A 145 -1.83 -3.28 7.42
C GLY A 145 -1.02 -3.34 6.13
N ILE A 146 -0.15 -2.36 5.89
CA ILE A 146 0.78 -2.36 4.76
C ILE A 146 1.72 -3.57 4.85
N SER A 147 2.29 -3.86 6.02
CA SER A 147 3.21 -4.99 6.19
C SER A 147 2.55 -6.34 5.89
N ARG A 148 1.30 -6.56 6.35
CA ARG A 148 0.53 -7.79 6.08
C ARG A 148 0.21 -8.02 4.60
N VAL A 149 0.22 -6.95 3.81
CA VAL A 149 0.00 -7.00 2.37
C VAL A 149 1.32 -7.21 1.62
N VAL A 150 2.43 -6.67 2.13
CA VAL A 150 3.76 -6.75 1.51
C VAL A 150 4.42 -8.10 1.78
N ILE A 151 4.42 -8.56 3.04
CA ILE A 151 5.15 -9.77 3.48
C ILE A 151 4.84 -11.01 2.62
N PRO A 152 3.56 -11.33 2.28
CA PRO A 152 3.24 -12.53 1.49
C PRO A 152 3.84 -12.56 0.08
N VAL A 153 4.29 -11.42 -0.46
CA VAL A 153 4.87 -11.29 -1.81
C VAL A 153 6.34 -10.83 -1.80
N ALA A 154 6.94 -10.75 -0.60
CA ALA A 154 8.27 -10.17 -0.38
C ALA A 154 9.42 -11.19 -0.34
N GLU A 155 9.16 -12.47 -0.61
CA GLU A 155 10.20 -13.50 -0.67
C GLU A 155 11.27 -13.10 -1.70
N GLU A 156 12.53 -13.02 -1.26
CA GLU A 156 13.68 -12.58 -2.07
C GLU A 156 13.47 -11.23 -2.78
N ALA A 157 12.63 -10.35 -2.21
CA ALA A 157 12.32 -9.04 -2.77
C ALA A 157 13.11 -7.93 -2.05
N SER A 158 13.62 -6.99 -2.84
CA SER A 158 14.03 -5.68 -2.34
C SER A 158 12.82 -4.73 -2.26
N ILE A 159 12.69 -3.96 -1.17
CA ILE A 159 11.50 -3.16 -0.89
C ILE A 159 11.89 -1.69 -0.71
N ALA A 160 11.49 -0.82 -1.64
CA ALA A 160 11.64 0.62 -1.46
C ALA A 160 10.47 1.18 -0.64
N VAL A 161 10.78 1.83 0.48
CA VAL A 161 9.78 2.53 1.31
C VAL A 161 10.02 4.03 1.17
N VAL A 162 9.11 4.74 0.51
CA VAL A 162 9.14 6.19 0.29
C VAL A 162 8.32 6.89 1.37
N GLY A 163 8.90 7.90 2.02
CA GLY A 163 8.37 8.47 3.26
C GLY A 163 8.78 7.68 4.51
N ALA A 164 9.90 6.97 4.45
CA ALA A 164 10.38 6.05 5.49
C ALA A 164 10.61 6.68 6.86
N ARG A 165 10.85 7.99 6.97
CA ARG A 165 11.02 8.70 8.26
C ARG A 165 9.70 9.18 8.87
N GLY A 166 8.60 9.18 8.12
CA GLY A 166 7.28 9.54 8.62
C GLY A 166 6.74 8.54 9.66
N PHE A 167 5.71 8.91 10.42
CA PHE A 167 5.13 8.07 11.47
C PHE A 167 4.73 6.67 10.95
N VAL A 168 3.99 6.61 9.84
CA VAL A 168 3.61 5.35 9.19
C VAL A 168 4.83 4.64 8.58
N GLY A 169 5.67 5.38 7.84
CA GLY A 169 6.85 4.84 7.16
C GLY A 169 7.83 4.16 8.11
N ARG A 170 8.12 4.76 9.28
CA ARG A 170 9.00 4.15 10.30
C ARG A 170 8.45 2.83 10.79
N GLY A 171 7.13 2.75 11.01
CA GLY A 171 6.44 1.53 11.39
C GLY A 171 6.58 0.43 10.32
N VAL A 172 6.37 0.79 9.05
CA VAL A 172 6.53 -0.16 7.93
C VAL A 172 7.97 -0.67 7.85
N VAL A 173 8.96 0.22 7.89
CA VAL A 173 10.38 -0.18 7.84
C VAL A 173 10.73 -1.11 9.00
N ARG A 174 10.29 -0.80 10.22
CA ARG A 174 10.50 -1.64 11.41
C ARG A 174 9.92 -3.04 11.19
N LEU A 175 8.63 -3.13 10.86
CA LEU A 175 7.95 -4.41 10.70
C LEU A 175 8.56 -5.29 9.60
N LEU A 176 8.94 -4.70 8.45
CA LEU A 176 9.56 -5.44 7.36
C LEU A 176 10.97 -5.93 7.73
N LYS A 177 11.77 -5.10 8.42
CA LYS A 177 13.10 -5.51 8.90
C LYS A 177 13.03 -6.59 9.98
N ASP A 178 12.04 -6.53 10.87
CA ASP A 178 11.81 -7.57 11.87
C ASP A 178 11.49 -8.93 11.22
N HIS A 179 10.96 -8.93 10.00
CA HIS A 179 10.76 -10.13 9.16
C HIS A 179 12.00 -10.51 8.32
N GLY A 180 13.14 -9.84 8.51
CA GLY A 180 14.38 -10.12 7.78
C GLY A 180 14.37 -9.68 6.31
N LEU A 181 13.44 -8.80 5.92
CA LEU A 181 13.31 -8.33 4.53
C LEU A 181 14.29 -7.21 4.20
N ASP A 182 14.73 -7.15 2.94
CA ASP A 182 15.61 -6.09 2.44
C ASP A 182 14.81 -4.80 2.16
N VAL A 183 15.10 -3.75 2.93
CA VAL A 183 14.37 -2.48 2.90
C VAL A 183 15.30 -1.34 2.51
N ILE A 184 14.93 -0.63 1.44
CA ILE A 184 15.56 0.59 0.95
C ILE A 184 14.71 1.78 1.42
N PRO A 185 15.06 2.44 2.54
CA PRO A 185 14.34 3.63 2.99
C PRO A 185 14.69 4.83 2.09
N LEU A 186 13.66 5.56 1.68
CA LEU A 186 13.74 6.78 0.88
C LEU A 186 12.78 7.83 1.47
N ASP A 187 13.14 9.09 1.41
CA ASP A 187 12.31 10.21 1.87
C ASP A 187 12.26 11.34 0.84
N ILE A 188 11.34 12.29 1.08
CA ILE A 188 11.24 13.52 0.29
C ILE A 188 12.58 14.26 0.39
N GLY A 189 13.23 14.48 -0.76
CA GLY A 189 14.54 15.09 -0.87
C GLY A 189 15.66 14.12 -1.28
N ASP A 190 15.43 12.82 -1.14
CA ASP A 190 16.33 11.79 -1.69
C ASP A 190 16.13 11.61 -3.20
N ASP A 191 17.06 10.90 -3.85
CA ASP A 191 16.85 10.43 -5.22
C ASP A 191 15.85 9.28 -5.26
N LEU A 192 14.58 9.62 -5.48
CA LEU A 192 13.47 8.65 -5.51
C LEU A 192 13.58 7.68 -6.70
N ARG A 193 14.38 7.96 -7.73
CA ARG A 193 14.57 7.03 -8.88
C ARG A 193 15.14 5.69 -8.43
N ARG A 194 15.77 5.64 -7.25
CA ARG A 194 16.19 4.40 -6.59
C ARG A 194 15.04 3.41 -6.37
N ALA A 195 13.79 3.88 -6.23
CA ALA A 195 12.62 3.03 -6.12
C ALA A 195 12.42 2.13 -7.35
N ALA A 196 12.86 2.55 -8.54
CA ALA A 196 12.78 1.76 -9.77
C ALA A 196 13.69 0.51 -9.76
N HIS A 197 14.62 0.43 -8.81
CA HIS A 197 15.51 -0.70 -8.63
C HIS A 197 15.01 -1.70 -7.58
N ALA A 198 13.88 -1.43 -6.90
CA ALA A 198 13.26 -2.37 -5.99
C ALA A 198 12.34 -3.38 -6.71
N ASP A 199 11.94 -4.44 -6.02
CA ASP A 199 10.90 -5.38 -6.47
C ASP A 199 9.50 -4.93 -6.02
N ILE A 200 9.42 -4.26 -4.86
CA ILE A 200 8.19 -3.74 -4.26
C ILE A 200 8.42 -2.27 -3.91
N VAL A 201 7.42 -1.42 -4.17
CA VAL A 201 7.44 -0.01 -3.77
C VAL A 201 6.29 0.25 -2.80
N VAL A 202 6.59 0.84 -1.65
CA VAL A 202 5.61 1.30 -0.67
C VAL A 202 5.76 2.80 -0.53
N SER A 203 4.67 3.56 -0.74
CA SER A 203 4.63 5.00 -0.50
C SER A 203 3.80 5.34 0.73
N THR A 204 4.42 6.09 1.63
CA THR A 204 3.85 6.65 2.86
C THR A 204 4.19 8.15 3.00
N ALA A 205 4.51 8.80 1.87
CA ALA A 205 5.02 10.16 1.82
C ALA A 205 3.92 11.21 2.04
N GLY A 206 2.67 10.89 1.70
CA GLY A 206 1.55 11.82 1.83
C GLY A 206 1.71 13.05 0.93
N LYS A 207 2.36 12.88 -0.23
CA LYS A 207 2.59 13.92 -1.22
C LYS A 207 2.03 13.46 -2.56
N PRO A 208 0.93 14.10 -3.05
CA PRO A 208 0.28 13.71 -4.28
C PRO A 208 1.24 13.55 -5.44
N HIS A 209 1.13 12.41 -6.13
CA HIS A 209 1.80 12.14 -7.41
C HIS A 209 3.33 12.23 -7.38
N ILE A 210 3.96 12.14 -6.21
CA ILE A 210 5.41 12.19 -6.07
C ILE A 210 6.13 11.06 -6.82
N LEU A 211 5.50 9.89 -6.95
CA LEU A 211 6.03 8.76 -7.72
C LEU A 211 5.41 8.69 -9.12
N THR A 212 6.19 9.13 -10.10
CA THR A 212 5.87 9.17 -11.54
C THR A 212 6.26 7.88 -12.29
N PRO A 213 5.99 7.74 -13.61
CA PRO A 213 6.43 6.60 -14.43
C PRO A 213 7.96 6.34 -14.45
N ASP A 214 8.76 7.33 -14.07
CA ASP A 214 10.21 7.13 -13.93
C ASP A 214 10.56 6.25 -12.73
N HIS A 215 9.70 6.25 -11.72
CA HIS A 215 9.89 5.53 -10.46
C HIS A 215 9.27 4.13 -10.48
N ILE A 216 8.14 3.95 -11.18
CA ILE A 216 7.38 2.70 -11.20
C ILE A 216 7.70 1.90 -12.47
N LYS A 217 7.98 0.60 -12.33
CA LYS A 217 8.41 -0.26 -13.44
C LYS A 217 7.52 -1.51 -13.59
N PRO A 218 7.42 -2.08 -14.81
CA PRO A 218 6.59 -3.26 -15.06
C PRO A 218 6.92 -4.48 -14.20
N HIS A 219 8.18 -4.60 -13.77
CA HIS A 219 8.62 -5.71 -12.93
C HIS A 219 8.22 -5.56 -11.45
N HIS A 220 7.76 -4.38 -11.01
CA HIS A 220 7.33 -4.21 -9.61
C HIS A 220 6.20 -5.18 -9.31
N ARG A 221 6.45 -6.10 -8.37
CA ARG A 221 5.51 -7.15 -7.96
C ARG A 221 4.28 -6.52 -7.33
N LEU A 222 4.49 -5.48 -6.52
CA LEU A 222 3.47 -4.74 -5.81
C LEU A 222 3.89 -3.28 -5.62
N VAL A 223 2.94 -2.38 -5.83
CA VAL A 223 3.02 -0.98 -5.42
C VAL A 223 1.94 -0.69 -4.38
N VAL A 224 2.33 -0.28 -3.18
CA VAL A 224 1.39 0.14 -2.11
C VAL A 224 1.39 1.66 -2.04
N ASP A 225 0.22 2.26 -2.25
CA ASP A 225 -0.03 3.69 -2.16
C ASP A 225 -0.86 4.00 -0.91
N SER A 226 -0.20 4.50 0.14
CA SER A 226 -0.85 4.98 1.35
C SER A 226 -1.21 6.48 1.27
N GLY A 227 -0.94 7.14 0.15
CA GLY A 227 -1.29 8.53 -0.06
C GLY A 227 -2.80 8.74 -0.04
N PHE A 228 -3.24 9.76 0.69
CA PHE A 228 -4.63 10.16 0.73
C PHE A 228 -4.71 11.69 0.84
N THR A 229 -4.79 12.36 -0.30
CA THR A 229 -4.88 13.82 -0.35
C THR A 229 -6.17 14.24 -1.06
N PRO A 230 -7.14 14.82 -0.33
CA PRO A 230 -8.32 15.37 -0.97
C PRO A 230 -7.96 16.56 -1.86
N LEU A 231 -8.51 16.56 -3.07
CA LEU A 231 -8.32 17.59 -4.09
C LEU A 231 -9.48 18.60 -4.10
N PRO A 232 -9.29 19.79 -4.71
CA PRO A 232 -10.34 20.81 -4.79
C PRO A 232 -11.61 20.39 -5.52
N ASP A 233 -11.51 19.41 -6.43
CA ASP A 233 -12.64 18.86 -7.20
C ASP A 233 -13.43 17.78 -6.43
N GLY A 234 -13.06 17.52 -5.17
CA GLY A 234 -13.69 16.50 -4.31
C GLY A 234 -13.15 15.09 -4.52
N THR A 235 -12.22 14.88 -5.45
CA THR A 235 -11.53 13.60 -5.61
C THR A 235 -10.39 13.43 -4.60
N VAL A 236 -9.79 12.24 -4.55
CA VAL A 236 -8.65 11.93 -3.67
C VAL A 236 -7.48 11.46 -4.52
N ALA A 237 -6.33 12.08 -4.34
CA ALA A 237 -5.07 11.68 -4.95
C ALA A 237 -4.22 10.84 -3.99
N GLY A 238 -3.57 9.82 -4.54
CA GLY A 238 -2.51 9.08 -3.89
C GLY A 238 -1.12 9.67 -4.16
N ASP A 239 -0.10 9.03 -3.61
CA ASP A 239 1.30 9.39 -3.85
C ASP A 239 1.77 8.95 -5.25
N ILE A 240 1.12 7.95 -5.85
CA ILE A 240 1.43 7.49 -7.21
C ILE A 240 0.73 8.38 -8.24
N HIS A 241 1.48 8.88 -9.23
CA HIS A 241 0.91 9.65 -10.33
C HIS A 241 -0.05 8.77 -11.15
N PRO A 242 -1.21 9.28 -11.63
CA PRO A 242 -2.19 8.48 -12.39
C PRO A 242 -1.59 7.70 -13.57
N ALA A 243 -0.67 8.34 -14.31
CA ALA A 243 0.07 7.72 -15.42
C ALA A 243 0.98 6.53 -15.02
N ALA A 244 1.24 6.31 -13.74
CA ALA A 244 2.05 5.20 -13.24
C ALA A 244 1.22 4.05 -12.65
N THR A 245 -0.09 4.23 -12.47
CA THR A 245 -0.97 3.27 -11.79
C THR A 245 -1.22 1.97 -12.56
N TYR A 246 -1.00 1.98 -13.88
CA TYR A 246 -1.17 0.83 -14.78
C TYR A 246 0.14 0.18 -15.22
N ILE A 247 1.26 0.57 -14.60
CA ILE A 247 2.59 0.05 -14.91
C ILE A 247 2.92 -1.23 -14.14
N PRO A 248 2.74 -1.32 -12.80
CA PRO A 248 3.24 -2.46 -12.03
C PRO A 248 2.35 -3.69 -12.22
N GLN A 249 2.76 -4.83 -11.67
CA GLN A 249 1.95 -6.05 -11.74
C GLN A 249 0.71 -5.96 -10.85
N ASN A 250 0.89 -5.48 -9.61
CA ASN A 250 -0.17 -5.25 -8.64
C ASN A 250 -0.05 -3.85 -8.01
N ILE A 251 -1.17 -3.22 -7.69
CA ILE A 251 -1.22 -1.91 -7.01
C ILE A 251 -2.40 -1.82 -6.04
N THR A 252 -2.23 -1.16 -4.90
CA THR A 252 -3.37 -0.76 -4.05
C THR A 252 -4.02 0.51 -4.62
N PRO A 253 -5.34 0.54 -4.88
CA PRO A 253 -5.98 1.73 -5.44
C PRO A 253 -6.12 2.85 -4.40
N VAL A 254 -6.17 4.09 -4.88
CA VAL A 254 -6.56 5.25 -4.07
C VAL A 254 -7.76 5.93 -4.74
N PRO A 255 -8.91 6.06 -4.04
CA PRO A 255 -9.23 5.51 -2.71
C PRO A 255 -9.51 3.98 -2.76
N GLY A 256 -9.63 3.36 -1.57
CA GLY A 256 -10.10 1.97 -1.43
C GLY A 256 -9.01 0.91 -1.26
N GLY A 257 -7.75 1.31 -1.20
CA GLY A 257 -6.59 0.46 -0.87
C GLY A 257 -6.28 0.48 0.62
N VAL A 258 -5.29 1.28 1.04
CA VAL A 258 -4.72 1.23 2.40
C VAL A 258 -5.72 1.59 3.52
N GLY A 259 -6.62 2.56 3.32
CA GLY A 259 -7.58 2.96 4.37
C GLY A 259 -8.48 1.80 4.86
N PRO A 260 -9.18 1.07 3.97
CA PRO A 260 -9.90 -0.15 4.36
C PRO A 260 -9.02 -1.23 5.01
N ILE A 261 -7.75 -1.32 4.61
CA ILE A 261 -6.78 -2.29 5.18
C ILE A 261 -6.42 -1.91 6.62
N GLU A 262 -6.21 -0.63 6.91
CA GLU A 262 -6.08 -0.11 8.29
C GLU A 262 -7.30 -0.50 9.13
N MET A 263 -8.51 -0.30 8.60
CA MET A 263 -9.73 -0.69 9.32
C MET A 263 -9.77 -2.19 9.62
N ALA A 264 -9.35 -3.04 8.67
CA ALA A 264 -9.29 -4.47 8.89
C ALA A 264 -8.30 -4.83 10.01
N VAL A 265 -7.15 -4.13 10.12
CA VAL A 265 -6.22 -4.30 11.24
C VAL A 265 -6.87 -3.93 12.57
N LEU A 266 -7.54 -2.77 12.63
CA LEU A 266 -8.16 -2.29 13.86
C LEU A 266 -9.25 -3.24 14.38
N MET A 267 -10.08 -3.78 13.48
CA MET A 267 -11.08 -4.79 13.83
C MET A 267 -10.44 -6.05 14.40
N ASP A 268 -9.40 -6.55 13.74
CA ASP A 268 -8.65 -7.73 14.17
C ASP A 268 -7.94 -7.52 15.52
N ARG A 269 -7.40 -6.32 15.78
CA ARG A 269 -6.79 -5.98 17.08
C ARG A 269 -7.81 -5.99 18.21
N ILE A 270 -8.97 -5.35 18.02
CA ILE A 270 -9.97 -5.28 19.10
C ILE A 270 -10.64 -6.63 19.37
N ILE A 271 -10.88 -7.45 18.34
CA ILE A 271 -11.40 -8.81 18.56
C ILE A 271 -10.40 -9.65 19.34
N ARG A 272 -9.11 -9.57 19.00
CA ARG A 272 -8.05 -10.24 19.77
C ARG A 272 -8.03 -9.83 21.23
N GLN A 273 -8.18 -8.53 21.47
CA GLN A 273 -8.17 -7.99 22.82
C GLN A 273 -9.39 -8.41 23.65
N GLU A 274 -10.58 -8.47 23.03
CA GLU A 274 -11.85 -8.52 23.79
C GLU A 274 -12.62 -9.83 23.71
N ALA A 275 -12.31 -10.68 22.74
CA ALA A 275 -13.08 -11.90 22.47
C ALA A 275 -12.20 -13.14 22.19
N ASP A 276 -11.09 -12.99 21.46
CA ASP A 276 -10.27 -14.14 21.05
C ASP A 276 -8.77 -13.83 20.95
N PRO A 277 -8.03 -13.92 22.07
CA PRO A 277 -6.58 -13.64 22.09
C PRO A 277 -5.74 -14.51 21.14
N GLU A 278 -6.26 -15.67 20.75
CA GLU A 278 -5.60 -16.64 19.87
C GLU A 278 -5.97 -16.43 18.38
N LEU A 279 -6.86 -15.48 18.07
CA LEU A 279 -7.21 -15.15 16.69
C LEU A 279 -5.95 -14.82 15.90
N THR A 280 -5.74 -15.58 14.83
CA THR A 280 -4.62 -15.34 13.93
C THR A 280 -4.90 -14.09 13.09
N PRO A 281 -3.96 -13.14 13.00
CA PRO A 281 -4.08 -11.97 12.13
C PRO A 281 -4.47 -12.38 10.70
N TRP A 282 -5.41 -11.67 10.10
CA TRP A 282 -5.73 -11.89 8.69
C TRP A 282 -4.50 -11.70 7.80
N THR A 283 -4.44 -12.49 6.72
CA THR A 283 -3.38 -12.41 5.71
C THR A 283 -3.97 -11.99 4.37
N CYS A 284 -3.25 -11.18 3.60
CA CYS A 284 -3.61 -10.97 2.20
C CYS A 284 -3.28 -12.24 1.40
N PRO A 285 -4.22 -12.81 0.60
CA PRO A 285 -3.90 -13.90 -0.30
C PRO A 285 -2.72 -13.53 -1.21
N GLN A 286 -1.83 -14.48 -1.47
CA GLN A 286 -0.67 -14.24 -2.33
C GLN A 286 -1.13 -13.76 -3.71
N ALA A 287 -0.78 -12.54 -4.06
CA ALA A 287 -0.98 -12.05 -5.41
C ALA A 287 0.00 -12.77 -6.34
N MET A 288 -0.47 -13.29 -7.47
CA MET A 288 0.44 -13.82 -8.48
C MET A 288 1.31 -12.68 -9.03
N PHE A 289 2.61 -12.95 -9.17
CA PHE A 289 3.57 -12.06 -9.81
C PHE A 289 4.59 -12.87 -10.62
N LEU A 290 5.19 -12.21 -11.60
CA LEU A 290 6.31 -12.67 -12.40
C LEU A 290 7.59 -12.11 -11.79
N PRO A 291 8.66 -12.91 -11.63
CA PRO A 291 9.91 -12.44 -11.06
C PRO A 291 10.60 -11.44 -12.01
N ARG A 292 11.49 -10.61 -11.45
CA ARG A 292 12.23 -9.60 -12.23
C ARG A 292 13.00 -10.19 -13.42
N THR A 293 13.51 -11.41 -13.30
CA THR A 293 14.23 -12.14 -14.36
C THR A 293 13.42 -12.26 -15.66
N HIS A 294 12.11 -12.44 -15.55
CA HIS A 294 11.21 -12.50 -16.70
C HIS A 294 11.21 -11.21 -17.54
N PHE A 295 11.41 -10.05 -16.91
CA PHE A 295 11.43 -8.76 -17.57
C PHE A 295 12.80 -8.40 -18.15
N VAL A 296 13.88 -9.01 -17.64
CA VAL A 296 15.24 -8.83 -18.17
C VAL A 296 15.43 -9.65 -19.44
N GLU A 297 14.94 -10.89 -19.47
CA GLU A 297 15.05 -11.78 -20.64
C GLU A 297 14.25 -11.27 -21.85
N THR A 298 13.08 -10.66 -21.59
CA THR A 298 12.22 -10.07 -22.62
C THR A 298 12.78 -8.76 -23.20
N ALA A 299 13.54 -7.99 -22.41
CA ALA A 299 14.28 -6.82 -22.89
C ALA A 299 15.55 -7.19 -23.69
N SER A 300 16.02 -8.42 -23.54
CA SER A 300 17.25 -8.93 -24.18
C SER A 300 17.03 -9.58 -25.55
N HIS A 301 15.80 -9.58 -26.08
CA HIS A 301 15.54 -9.99 -27.46
C HIS A 301 15.72 -8.79 -28.41
N PRO A 302 16.77 -8.74 -29.23
CA PRO A 302 16.74 -7.85 -30.38
C PRO A 302 15.63 -8.33 -31.31
N GLY A 303 14.97 -7.40 -32.01
CA GLY A 303 13.99 -7.72 -33.05
C GLY A 303 14.54 -8.73 -34.09
N PRO A 304 13.70 -9.27 -34.99
CA PRO A 304 14.06 -10.41 -35.82
C PRO A 304 15.19 -10.05 -36.79
N THR A 305 16.43 -10.25 -36.39
CA THR A 305 17.60 -10.29 -37.27
C THR A 305 17.96 -11.75 -37.50
N GLY A 306 17.10 -12.40 -38.29
CA GLY A 306 17.27 -13.78 -38.72
C GLY A 306 17.02 -13.97 -40.21
N ARG A 307 17.37 -13.00 -41.07
CA ARG A 307 17.66 -13.34 -42.47
C ARG A 307 19.03 -13.99 -42.50
N ALA A 308 19.03 -15.31 -42.61
CA ALA A 308 20.19 -16.12 -42.90
C ALA A 308 21.06 -15.45 -43.97
N ARG A 309 22.34 -15.25 -43.67
CA ARG A 309 23.34 -14.97 -44.69
C ARG A 309 23.29 -16.12 -45.68
N GLN A 310 22.81 -15.85 -46.90
CA GLN A 310 23.05 -16.74 -48.03
C GLN A 310 24.58 -16.89 -48.20
N PRO A 311 25.09 -18.11 -48.42
CA PRO A 311 26.47 -18.26 -48.85
C PRO A 311 26.64 -17.55 -50.20
N LEU A 312 27.69 -16.73 -50.34
CA LEU A 312 28.09 -16.19 -51.63
C LEU A 312 28.24 -17.35 -52.63
N ALA A 313 27.47 -17.30 -53.71
CA ALA A 313 27.64 -18.22 -54.83
C ALA A 313 29.07 -18.08 -55.40
N GLN A 314 29.77 -19.20 -55.50
CA GLN A 314 31.06 -19.29 -56.17
C GLN A 314 30.91 -18.88 -57.65
N PRO A 315 31.88 -18.17 -58.25
CA PRO A 315 31.83 -17.83 -59.67
C PRO A 315 31.96 -19.11 -60.51
N LYS A 316 31.04 -19.29 -61.47
CA LYS A 316 31.07 -20.39 -62.44
C LYS A 316 32.39 -20.38 -63.25
N PRO A 317 33.01 -21.53 -63.52
CA PRO A 317 34.16 -21.61 -64.41
C PRO A 317 33.75 -21.33 -65.87
N PRO A 318 34.65 -20.79 -66.71
CA PRO A 318 34.37 -20.51 -68.11
C PRO A 318 34.21 -21.81 -68.92
N PRO A 319 33.39 -21.81 -69.99
CA PRO A 319 33.21 -22.99 -70.83
C PRO A 319 34.49 -23.33 -71.60
N GLN A 320 34.92 -24.58 -71.47
CA GLN A 320 36.03 -25.15 -72.24
C GLN A 320 35.65 -25.21 -73.72
N ARG A 321 36.49 -24.62 -74.58
CA ARG A 321 36.46 -24.83 -76.03
C ARG A 321 37.07 -26.19 -76.32
N GLY A 322 36.25 -27.16 -76.70
CA GLY A 322 36.70 -28.41 -77.32
C GLY A 322 36.96 -28.18 -78.81
N HIS A 323 38.23 -28.23 -79.20
CA HIS A 323 38.67 -28.44 -80.57
C HIS A 323 39.09 -29.90 -80.72
N ASP A 324 38.46 -30.63 -81.65
CA ASP A 324 39.07 -31.66 -82.50
C ASP A 324 38.04 -31.95 -83.62
N HIS A 325 38.23 -31.55 -84.88
CA HIS A 325 38.97 -32.29 -85.93
C HIS A 325 38.60 -33.78 -85.92
N GLY A 326 37.96 -34.38 -86.93
CA GLY A 326 37.65 -34.02 -88.31
C GLY A 326 37.47 -35.33 -89.09
N ARG A 327 37.06 -35.22 -90.36
CA ARG A 327 36.95 -36.25 -91.43
C ARG A 327 35.67 -37.10 -91.40
N ASP A 328 35.09 -37.51 -92.52
CA ASP A 328 35.17 -37.19 -93.96
C ASP A 328 34.02 -38.00 -94.61
N ASP A 329 33.81 -37.79 -95.91
CA ASP A 329 32.90 -38.50 -96.82
C ASP A 329 31.42 -38.05 -96.76
N GLY A 330 30.78 -37.58 -97.82
CA GLY A 330 31.10 -37.63 -99.23
C GLY A 330 29.82 -37.92 -100.02
N ARG A 331 29.64 -37.17 -101.11
CA ARG A 331 28.84 -37.48 -102.34
C ARG A 331 27.34 -37.15 -102.42
N THR A 332 27.09 -36.17 -103.32
CA THR A 332 26.16 -36.17 -104.49
C THR A 332 24.67 -36.33 -104.22
N ARG A 333 23.74 -35.51 -104.75
CA ARG A 333 23.66 -34.73 -105.99
C ARG A 333 22.66 -33.59 -105.78
#